data_AF-A0A7C1MX75-F1
#
_entry.id   AF-A0A7C1MX75-F1
#
_cell.length_a   1.000
_cell.length_b   1.000
_cell.length_c   1.000
_cell.angle_alpha   90.00
_cell.angle_beta   90.00
_cell.angle_gamma   90.00
#
_symmetry.space_group_name_H-M   'P 1'
#
loop_
_entity.id
_entity.type
_entity.pdbx_description
1 polymer ?
#
loop_
_entity_poly.entity_id
_entity_poly.type
_entity_poly.pdbx_seq_one_letter_code
_entity_poly.pdbx_strand_id
1 'polypeptide(L)' 'MDIVVLKKGATAKELRHIVKKLESKGFKANVSKGIERTVIGVIGDTS' A
#
# COMPACT_ATOMS: atom_id res chain seq x y z
N MET A 1 5.95 5.62 10.77
CA MET A 1 5.13 5.81 9.55
C MET A 1 5.86 5.14 8.41
N ASP A 2 5.35 4.00 7.96
CA ASP A 2 6.00 3.16 6.95
C ASP A 2 5.37 3.40 5.58
N ILE A 3 6.20 3.37 4.54
CA ILE A 3 5.77 3.58 3.15
C ILE A 3 6.26 2.42 2.29
N VAL A 4 5.34 1.84 1.52
CA VAL A 4 5.61 0.79 0.54
C VAL A 4 5.57 1.40 -0.85
N VAL A 5 6.71 1.42 -1.54
CA VAL A 5 6.82 1.91 -2.92
C VAL A 5 6.71 0.74 -3.88
N LEU A 6 5.72 0.76 -4.77
CA LEU A 6 5.50 -0.28 -5.77
C LEU A 6 6.30 -0.01 -7.05
N LYS A 7 6.61 -1.10 -7.76
CA LYS A 7 7.20 -1.03 -9.10
C LYS A 7 6.22 -0.45 -10.12
N LYS A 8 6.78 0.08 -11.21
CA LYS A 8 6.02 0.61 -12.35
C LYS A 8 5.18 -0.51 -12.96
N GLY A 9 3.87 -0.27 -13.12
CA GLY A 9 2.93 -1.26 -13.65
C GLY A 9 2.28 -2.19 -12.61
N ALA A 10 2.42 -1.91 -11.32
CA ALA A 10 1.71 -2.65 -10.28
C ALA A 10 0.21 -2.71 -10.57
N THR A 11 -0.31 -3.92 -10.71
CA THR A 11 -1.69 -4.14 -11.13
C THR A 11 -2.66 -3.79 -10.01
N ALA A 12 -3.90 -3.45 -10.37
CA ALA A 12 -4.94 -3.19 -9.37
C ALA A 12 -5.23 -4.42 -8.48
N LYS A 13 -4.88 -5.63 -8.93
CA LYS A 13 -5.01 -6.86 -8.16
C LYS A 13 -3.95 -6.94 -7.05
N GLU A 14 -2.70 -6.60 -7.37
CA GLU A 14 -1.61 -6.56 -6.40
C GLU A 14 -1.86 -5.50 -5.32
N LEU A 15 -2.28 -4.29 -5.71
CA LEU A 15 -2.68 -3.24 -4.76
C LEU A 15 -3.73 -3.75 -3.77
N ARG A 16 -4.81 -4.35 -4.28
CA ARG A 16 -5.90 -4.88 -3.44
C ARG A 16 -5.42 -5.97 -2.51
N HIS A 17 -4.52 -6.84 -2.97
CA HIS A 17 -3.95 -7.89 -2.14
C HIS A 17 -3.13 -7.31 -0.99
N ILE A 18 -2.33 -6.28 -1.25
CA ILE A 18 -1.51 -5.61 -0.23
C ILE A 18 -2.39 -4.86 0.76
N VAL A 19 -3.34 -4.06 0.28
CA VAL A 19 -4.29 -3.31 1.13
C VAL A 19 -5.06 -4.27 2.03
N LYS A 20 -5.63 -5.35 1.48
CA LYS A 20 -6.37 -6.34 2.27
C LYS A 20 -5.51 -7.00 3.35
N LYS A 21 -4.22 -7.25 3.05
CA LYS A 21 -3.27 -7.83 4.01
C LYS A 21 -2.91 -6.85 5.12
N LEU A 22 -2.82 -5.56 4.82
CA LEU A 22 -2.61 -4.49 5.80
C LEU A 22 -3.85 -4.31 6.68
N GLU A 23 -5.04 -4.21 6.09
CA GLU A 23 -6.31 -4.09 6.81
C GLU A 23 -6.59 -5.30 7.71
N SER A 24 -6.29 -6.52 7.23
CA SER A 24 -6.43 -7.74 8.03
C SER A 24 -5.52 -7.77 9.26
N LYS A 25 -4.47 -6.95 9.29
CA LYS A 25 -3.57 -6.79 10.43
C LYS A 25 -3.93 -5.59 11.32
N GLY A 26 -5.02 -4.89 11.02
CA GLY A 26 -5.44 -3.68 11.73
C GLY A 26 -4.75 -2.40 11.27
N PHE A 27 -3.95 -2.45 10.20
CA PHE A 27 -3.32 -1.26 9.64
C PHE A 27 -4.22 -0.60 8.59
N LYS A 28 -4.17 0.72 8.51
CA LYS A 28 -4.86 1.48 7.48
C LYS A 28 -3.90 1.74 6.33
N ALA A 29 -4.30 1.43 5.11
CA ALA A 29 -3.48 1.65 3.92
C ALA A 29 -4.00 2.85 3.12
N ASN A 30 -3.10 3.76 2.73
CA ASN A 30 -3.40 4.89 1.85
C ASN A 30 -2.68 4.70 0.52
N VAL A 31 -3.44 4.52 -0.57
CA VAL A 31 -2.88 4.27 -1.90
C VAL A 31 -2.81 5.57 -2.68
N SER A 32 -1.60 5.96 -3.07
CA SER A 32 -1.34 7.08 -3.96
C SER A 32 -0.81 6.57 -5.31
N LYS A 33 -1.65 6.65 -6.34
CA LYS A 33 -1.27 6.29 -7.71
C LYS A 33 -0.65 7.48 -8.42
N GLY A 34 0.67 7.47 -8.54
CA GLY A 34 1.40 8.40 -9.41
C GLY A 34 1.52 7.87 -10.84
N ILE A 35 1.89 8.77 -11.76
CA ILE A 35 2.10 8.46 -13.18
C ILE A 35 3.27 7.50 -13.37
N GLU A 36 4.34 7.65 -12.56
CA GLU A 36 5.52 6.78 -12.65
C GLU A 36 5.50 5.60 -11.68
N ARG A 37 5.02 5.82 -10.45
CA ARG A 37 5.00 4.81 -9.38
C ARG A 37 3.75 4.93 -8.53
N THR A 38 3.32 3.79 -7.99
CA THR A 38 2.28 3.77 -6.96
C THR A 38 2.94 3.65 -5.59
N VAL A 39 2.47 4.44 -4.64
CA VAL A 39 2.96 4.46 -3.27
C VAL A 39 1.80 4.05 -2.36
N ILE A 40 2.08 3.21 -1.37
CA ILE A 40 1.12 2.83 -0.33
C ILE A 40 1.68 3.30 1.01
N GLY A 41 1.03 4.29 1.63
CA GLY A 41 1.30 4.67 3.01
C GLY A 41 0.64 3.67 3.95
N VAL A 42 1.40 3.16 4.91
CA VAL A 42 0.90 2.30 5.99
C VAL A 42 0.74 3.17 7.24
N ILE A 43 -0.50 3.25 7.73
CA ILE A 43 -0.86 4.04 8.91
C ILE A 43 -1.25 3.06 10.02
N GLY A 44 -0.44 3.07 11.06
CA GLY A 44 -0.61 2.30 12.30
C GLY A 44 0.77 2.07 12.92
N ASP A 45 0.79 1.75 14.21
CA ASP A 45 2.02 1.48 14.94
C ASP A 45 2.51 0.08 14.58
N THR A 46 3.54 0.01 13.73
CA THR A 46 4.20 -1.25 13.34
C THR A 46 5.25 -1.69 14.37
N SER A 47 5.18 -1.19 15.62
CA SER A 47 6.13 -1.43 16.69
C SER A 47 5.94 -2.78 17.38
#